data_AF-B2D1N8-F1
#
_entry.id   AF-B2D1N8-F1
#
_cell.length_a   1.000
_cell.length_b   1.000
_cell.length_c   1.000
_cell.angle_alpha   90.00
_cell.angle_beta   90.00
_cell.angle_gamma   90.00
#
_symmetry.space_group_name_H-M   'P 1'
#
loop_
_entity.id
_entity.type
_entity.pdbx_description
1 polymer ?
#
loop_
_entity_poly.entity_id
_entity_poly.type
_entity_poly.pdbx_seq_one_letter_code
_entity_poly.pdbx_strand_id
1 'polypeptide(L)' 'QRRHWFSMLDVRPGEDGAVETEFYALVVVTRPDAALPVIGPSCVVRDVLVREGGELRTLSRQVTQDRTLL' A
#
# COMPACT_ATOMS: atom_id res chain seq x y z
N GLN A 1 4.25 -13.78 -10.57
CA GLN A 1 3.36 -13.49 -9.42
C GLN A 1 3.87 -12.25 -8.68
N ARG A 2 2.99 -11.38 -8.18
CA ARG A 2 3.35 -10.29 -7.25
C ARG A 2 2.76 -10.60 -5.88
N ARG A 3 3.54 -10.41 -4.81
CA ARG A 3 3.08 -10.47 -3.43
C ARG A 3 3.31 -9.11 -2.79
N HIS A 4 2.29 -8.57 -2.15
CA HIS A 4 2.36 -7.29 -1.45
C HIS A 4 2.38 -7.59 0.04
N TRP A 5 3.47 -7.21 0.69
CA TRP A 5 3.59 -7.24 2.13
C TRP A 5 3.26 -5.86 2.67
N PHE A 6 2.23 -5.75 3.49
CA PHE A 6 1.85 -4.52 4.17
C PHE A 6 2.24 -4.60 5.64
N SER A 7 2.84 -3.54 6.17
CA SER A 7 3.28 -3.48 7.57
C SER A 7 3.27 -2.04 8.10
N MET A 8 3.51 -1.89 9.42
CA MET A 8 3.48 -0.59 10.11
C MET A 8 2.18 0.18 9.85
N LEU A 9 1.05 -0.51 9.89
CA LEU A 9 -0.26 0.07 9.63
C LEU A 9 -0.67 1.01 10.78
N ASP A 10 -0.76 2.29 10.47
CA ASP A 10 -1.46 3.30 11.26
C ASP A 10 -2.87 3.52 10.69
N VAL A 11 -3.86 3.59 11.57
CA VAL A 11 -5.28 3.76 11.22
C VAL A 11 -5.86 4.85 12.09
N ARG A 12 -6.36 5.92 11.44
CA ARG A 12 -6.89 7.10 12.11
C ARG A 12 -8.30 7.39 11.59
N PRO A 13 -9.21 7.87 12.45
CA PRO A 13 -10.48 8.42 11.98
C PRO A 13 -10.22 9.66 11.12
N GLY A 14 -10.92 9.77 10.00
CA GLY A 14 -10.95 10.96 9.14
C GLY A 14 -12.28 11.71 9.25
N GLU A 15 -12.43 12.76 8.45
CA GLU A 15 -13.68 13.54 8.36
C GLU A 15 -14.83 12.70 7.78
N ASP A 16 -16.07 13.05 8.14
CA ASP A 16 -17.30 12.40 7.63
C ASP A 16 -17.34 10.87 7.74
N GLY A 17 -16.67 10.31 8.76
CA GLY A 17 -16.60 8.87 8.98
C GLY A 17 -15.66 8.13 8.03
N ALA A 18 -14.81 8.87 7.30
CA ALA A 18 -13.68 8.29 6.58
C ALA A 18 -12.68 7.64 7.53
N VAL A 19 -11.84 6.78 6.98
CA VAL A 19 -10.70 6.16 7.67
C VAL A 19 -9.45 6.53 6.91
N GLU A 20 -8.53 7.22 7.56
CA GLU A 20 -7.21 7.49 7.04
C GLU A 20 -6.26 6.37 7.45
N THR A 21 -5.45 5.89 6.52
CA THR A 21 -4.39 4.91 6.85
C THR A 21 -3.06 5.35 6.30
N GLU A 22 -2.00 5.09 7.05
CA GLU A 22 -0.62 5.15 6.57
C GLU A 22 0.03 3.80 6.85
N PHE A 23 0.69 3.20 5.85
CA PHE A 23 1.37 1.93 6.01
C PHE A 23 2.51 1.77 5.02
N TYR A 24 3.39 0.82 5.29
CA TYR A 24 4.49 0.51 4.39
C TYR A 24 4.14 -0.69 3.51
N ALA A 25 4.63 -0.66 2.27
CA ALA A 25 4.48 -1.75 1.32
C ALA A 25 5.83 -2.22 0.78
N LEU A 26 6.05 -3.54 0.81
CA LEU A 26 7.11 -4.21 0.07
C LEU A 26 6.48 -5.09 -1.01
N VAL A 27 6.97 -4.97 -2.24
CA VAL A 27 6.46 -5.77 -3.38
C VAL A 27 7.51 -6.80 -3.78
N VAL A 28 7.16 -8.07 -3.64
CA VAL A 28 7.98 -9.20 -4.07
C VAL A 28 7.47 -9.71 -5.40
N VAL A 29 8.34 -9.74 -6.41
CA VAL A 29 8.02 -10.17 -7.78
C VAL A 29 8.75 -11.46 -8.10
N THR A 30 8.01 -12.53 -8.38
CA THR A 30 8.53 -13.79 -8.91
C THR A 30 8.18 -13.89 -10.38
N ARG A 31 9.17 -14.13 -11.24
CA ARG A 31 8.98 -14.35 -12.69
C ARG A 31 9.30 -15.81 -13.05
N PRO A 32 8.60 -16.42 -14.02
CA PRO A 32 8.81 -17.84 -14.36
C PRO A 32 10.24 -18.19 -14.79
N ASP A 33 10.96 -17.23 -15.36
CA ASP A 33 12.31 -17.33 -15.92
C ASP A 33 13.42 -16.82 -14.97
N ALA A 34 13.04 -16.41 -13.75
CA ALA A 34 13.99 -15.90 -12.76
C ALA A 34 14.24 -16.93 -11.66
N ALA A 35 15.53 -17.22 -11.39
CA ALA A 35 15.92 -18.15 -10.33
C ALA A 35 15.59 -17.63 -8.91
N LEU A 36 15.52 -16.31 -8.73
CA LEU A 36 15.26 -15.66 -7.45
C LEU A 36 14.15 -14.60 -7.58
N PRO A 37 13.35 -14.36 -6.53
CA PRO A 37 12.42 -13.24 -6.50
C PRO A 37 13.18 -11.90 -6.41
N VAL A 38 12.56 -10.85 -6.94
CA VAL A 38 13.05 -9.47 -6.84
C VAL A 38 12.17 -8.69 -5.88
N ILE A 39 12.77 -8.00 -4.92
CA ILE A 39 12.09 -7.05 -4.04
C ILE A 39 12.15 -5.68 -4.72
N GLY A 40 10.99 -5.08 -4.98
CA GLY A 40 10.89 -3.72 -5.50
C GLY A 40 11.23 -2.66 -4.44
N PRO A 41 11.18 -1.36 -4.78
CA PRO A 41 11.37 -0.31 -3.79
C PRO A 41 10.32 -0.44 -2.67
N SER A 42 10.74 -0.14 -1.44
CA SER A 42 9.77 0.09 -0.37
C SER A 42 8.92 1.31 -0.69
N CYS A 43 7.70 1.32 -0.16
CA CYS A 43 6.78 2.42 -0.35
C CYS A 43 6.12 2.81 0.97
N VAL A 44 5.82 4.09 1.11
CA VAL A 44 4.79 4.58 2.03
C VAL A 44 3.49 4.72 1.25
N VAL A 45 2.41 4.16 1.78
CA VAL A 45 1.06 4.24 1.23
C VAL A 45 0.18 5.03 2.19
N ARG A 46 -0.53 6.02 1.66
CA ARG A 46 -1.54 6.79 2.39
C ARG A 46 -2.88 6.62 1.69
N ASP A 47 -3.87 6.12 2.41
CA ASP A 47 -5.22 5.94 1.88
C ASP A 47 -6.24 6.78 2.65
N VAL A 48 -7.28 7.20 1.92
CA VAL A 48 -8.55 7.60 2.51
C VAL A 48 -9.57 6.53 2.11
N LEU A 49 -10.22 5.92 3.10
CA LEU A 49 -11.25 4.90 2.92
C LEU A 49 -12.61 5.44 3.36
N VAL A 50 -13.66 5.10 2.63
CA VAL A 50 -15.05 5.46 2.94
C VAL A 50 -15.91 4.22 3.03
N ARG A 51 -17.05 4.31 3.74
CA ARG A 51 -18.02 3.22 3.81
C ARG A 51 -19.11 3.39 2.76
N GLU A 52 -19.23 2.44 1.86
CA GLU A 52 -20.29 2.39 0.85
C GLU A 52 -20.98 1.03 0.92
N GLY A 53 -22.30 1.02 1.15
CA GLY A 53 -23.05 -0.24 1.30
C GLY A 53 -22.56 -1.13 2.46
N GLY A 54 -21.95 -0.55 3.48
CA GLY A 54 -21.38 -1.27 4.64
C GLY A 54 -19.93 -1.74 4.44
N GLU A 55 -19.39 -1.68 3.23
CA GLU A 55 -18.01 -2.08 2.91
C GLU A 55 -17.06 -0.89 2.90
N LEU A 56 -15.80 -1.12 3.26
CA LEU A 56 -14.74 -0.12 3.07
C LEU A 56 -14.32 -0.09 1.60
N ARG A 57 -14.33 1.11 1.02
CA ARG A 57 -13.84 1.41 -0.33
C ARG A 57 -12.71 2.42 -0.24
N THR A 58 -11.70 2.25 -1.09
CA THR A 58 -10.63 3.25 -1.22
C THR A 58 -11.15 4.44 -2.01
N LEU A 59 -11.35 5.57 -1.32
CA LEU A 59 -11.68 6.84 -1.95
C LEU A 59 -10.46 7.40 -2.69
N SER A 60 -9.30 7.40 -2.02
CA SER A 60 -8.04 7.83 -2.61
C SER A 60 -6.86 7.03 -2.04
N ARG A 61 -5.80 6.93 -2.85
CA ARG A 61 -4.53 6.30 -2.49
C ARG A 61 -3.38 7.11 -3.06
N GLN A 62 -2.43 7.46 -2.20
CA GLN A 62 -1.13 7.98 -2.58
C GLN A 62 -0.05 6.93 -2.26
N VAL A 63 0.80 6.63 -3.23
CA VAL A 63 1.93 5.71 -3.06
C VAL A 63 3.22 6.47 -3.35
N THR A 64 4.08 6.57 -2.35
CA THR A 64 5.41 7.16 -2.47
C THR A 64 6.45 6.05 -2.38
N GLN A 65 7.26 5.89 -3.43
CA GLN A 65 8.37 4.92 -3.46
C GLN A 65 9.62 5.55 -2.84
N ASP A 66 10.32 4.81 -1.99
CA ASP A 66 11.57 5.23 -1.34
C ASP A 66 12.78 5.08 -2.28
N ARG A 67 12.67 5.66 -3.49
CA ARG A 67 13.77 5.68 -4.45
C ARG A 67 14.57 6.96 -4.33
N THR A 68 15.89 6.84 -4.33
CA THR A 68 16.79 7.97 -4.58
C THR A 68 17.00 8.10 -6.09
N LEU A 69 17.00 9.34 -6.61
CA LEU A 69 17.31 9.65 -8.01
C LEU A 69 18.83 9.73 -8.21
N LEU A 70 19.57 8.68 -7.85
CA LEU A 70 21.01 8.58 -8.13
C LEU A 70 21.23 7.84 -9.45
#